data_AF-A0A0C2X7M3-F1
#
_entry.id   AF-A0A0C2X7M3-F1
#
_cell.length_a   1.000
_cell.length_b   1.000
_cell.length_c   1.000
_cell.angle_alpha   90.00
_cell.angle_beta   90.00
_cell.angle_gamma   90.00
#
_symmetry.space_group_name_H-M   'P 1'
#
loop_
_entity.id
_entity.type
_entity.pdbx_description
1 polymer ?
#
loop_
_entity_poly.entity_id
_entity_poly.type
_entity_poly.pdbx_seq_one_letter_code
_entity_poly.pdbx_strand_id
1 'polypeptide(L)' 'MQQGDAVDFLAENEHLLTDGERVGLWRDVVEGVSYLHSFNPQLVHGDLKPRNILIDDSGHARICDFKPIFMGSYSSAY' A
#
# COMPACT_ATOMS: atom_id res chain seq x y z
N MET A 1 12.41 7.47 2.56
CA MET A 1 10.94 7.62 2.58
C MET A 1 10.68 8.68 3.62
N GLN A 2 10.60 9.95 3.20
CA GLN A 2 10.82 11.10 4.09
C GLN A 2 9.60 12.03 4.17
N GLN A 3 8.40 11.55 3.80
CA GLN A 3 7.12 12.28 3.99
C GLN A 3 6.13 11.61 4.94
N GLY A 4 6.56 10.55 5.65
CA GLY A 4 5.73 9.86 6.64
C GLY A 4 4.71 8.89 6.04
N ASP A 5 3.71 8.52 6.85
CA ASP A 5 2.59 7.68 6.42
C ASP A 5 1.51 8.50 5.72
N ALA A 6 0.64 7.84 4.95
CA ALA A 6 -0.37 8.54 4.14
C ALA A 6 -1.38 9.33 4.98
N VAL A 7 -1.59 8.99 6.25
CA VAL A 7 -2.45 9.78 7.16
C VAL A 7 -1.81 11.14 7.42
N ASP A 8 -0.55 11.12 7.86
CA ASP A 8 0.16 12.34 8.22
C ASP A 8 0.41 13.20 6.97
N PHE A 9 0.80 12.58 5.85
CA PHE A 9 1.02 13.28 4.58
C PHE A 9 -0.24 14.00 4.10
N LEU A 10 -1.41 13.34 4.12
CA LEU A 10 -2.66 13.96 3.69
C LEU A 10 -3.11 15.05 4.67
N ALA A 11 -2.96 14.84 5.98
CA ALA A 11 -3.32 15.86 6.96
C ALA A 11 -2.56 17.18 6.73
N GLU A 12 -1.31 17.11 6.27
CA GLU A 12 -0.47 18.27 6.00
C GLU A 12 -0.65 18.83 4.58
N ASN A 13 -0.88 17.98 3.58
CA ASN A 13 -0.76 18.35 2.17
C ASN A 13 -2.04 18.19 1.34
N GLU A 14 -3.14 17.69 1.89
CA GLU A 14 -4.37 17.37 1.12
C GLU A 14 -4.88 18.55 0.27
N HIS A 15 -4.77 19.77 0.80
CA HIS A 15 -5.19 21.00 0.14
C HIS A 15 -4.25 21.44 -1.01
N LEU A 16 -3.03 20.91 -1.06
CA LEU A 16 -2.03 21.19 -2.09
C LEU A 16 -2.09 20.17 -3.23
N LEU A 17 -2.72 19.01 -3.02
CA LEU A 17 -2.83 17.96 -4.03
C LEU A 17 -3.94 18.24 -5.03
N THR A 18 -3.58 18.17 -6.31
CA THR A 18 -4.51 18.07 -7.41
C THR A 18 -5.22 16.72 -7.43
N ASP A 19 -6.37 16.63 -8.09
CA ASP A 19 -7.06 15.36 -8.27
C ASP A 19 -6.21 14.33 -9.04
N GLY A 20 -5.34 14.80 -9.96
CA GLY A 20 -4.39 13.94 -10.67
C GLY A 20 -3.37 13.30 -9.75
N GLU A 21 -2.82 14.06 -8.80
CA GLU A 21 -1.86 13.54 -7.80
C GLU A 21 -2.55 12.56 -6.84
N ARG A 22 -3.78 12.85 -6.40
CA ARG A 22 -4.57 11.93 -5.57
C ARG A 22 -4.82 10.60 -6.29
N VAL A 23 -5.19 10.64 -7.56
CA VAL A 23 -5.36 9.44 -8.39
C VAL A 23 -4.03 8.70 -8.56
N GLY A 24 -2.91 9.43 -8.68
CA GLY A 24 -1.57 8.85 -8.72
C GLY A 24 -1.26 8.02 -7.47
N LEU A 25 -1.48 8.59 -6.28
CA LEU A 25 -1.31 7.87 -5.01
C LEU A 25 -2.17 6.61 -4.93
N TRP A 26 -3.43 6.69 -5.35
CA TRP A 26 -4.33 5.53 -5.39
C TRP A 26 -3.86 4.45 -6.36
N ARG A 27 -3.39 4.84 -7.54
CA ARG A 27 -2.86 3.92 -8.55
C ARG A 27 -1.66 3.17 -8.00
N ASP A 28 -0.72 3.87 -7.38
CA ASP A 28 0.49 3.25 -6.80
C ASP A 28 0.13 2.19 -5.74
N VAL A 29 -0.87 2.45 -4.89
CA VAL A 29 -1.36 1.47 -3.91
C VAL A 29 -1.98 0.24 -4.60
N VAL A 30 -2.84 0.46 -5.60
CA VAL A 30 -3.50 -0.64 -6.33
C VAL A 30 -2.49 -1.50 -7.09
N GLU A 31 -1.50 -0.88 -7.73
CA GLU A 31 -0.41 -1.57 -8.41
C GLU A 31 0.43 -2.39 -7.42
N GLY A 32 0.76 -1.83 -6.26
CA GLY A 32 1.44 -2.54 -5.19
C GLY A 32 0.66 -3.77 -4.70
N VAL A 33 -0.66 -3.64 -4.49
CA VAL A 33 -1.52 -4.78 -4.11
C VAL A 33 -1.59 -5.82 -5.22
N SER A 34 -1.76 -5.39 -6.48
CA SER A 34 -1.75 -6.29 -7.63
C SER A 34 -0.44 -7.06 -7.76
N TYR A 35 0.70 -6.40 -7.48
CA TYR A 35 2.00 -7.04 -7.44
C TYR A 35 2.06 -8.14 -6.38
N LEU A 36 1.65 -7.85 -5.13
CA LEU A 36 1.62 -8.87 -4.06
C LEU A 36 0.72 -10.05 -4.42
N HIS A 37 -0.44 -9.79 -5.01
CA HIS A 37 -1.38 -10.84 -5.41
C HIS A 37 -0.93 -11.68 -6.60
N SER A 38 0.11 -11.26 -7.34
CA SER A 38 0.67 -12.00 -8.46
C SER A 38 1.62 -13.14 -8.07
N PHE A 39 2.03 -13.20 -6.80
CA PHE A 39 2.93 -14.26 -6.31
C PHE A 39 2.25 -15.63 -6.31
N ASN A 40 3.05 -16.70 -6.35
CA ASN A 40 2.59 -18.07 -6.18
C ASN A 40 3.49 -18.82 -5.17
N PRO A 41 3.01 -19.15 -3.95
CA PRO A 41 1.65 -18.93 -3.46
C PRO A 41 1.30 -17.44 -3.33
N GLN A 42 0.02 -17.12 -3.46
CA GLN A 42 -0.46 -15.74 -3.39
C GLN A 42 -0.09 -15.11 -2.04
N LEU A 43 0.51 -13.92 -2.12
CA LEU A 43 0.90 -13.12 -0.97
C LEU A 43 -0.18 -12.07 -0.70
N VAL A 44 -0.84 -12.17 0.45
CA VAL A 44 -1.83 -11.20 0.91
C VAL A 44 -1.20 -10.33 2.00
N HIS A 45 -1.38 -9.01 1.92
CA HIS A 45 -0.80 -8.07 2.90
C HIS A 45 -1.31 -8.27 4.33
N GLY A 46 -2.62 -8.56 4.50
CA GLY A 46 -3.25 -8.88 5.78
C GLY A 46 -3.54 -7.71 6.74
N ASP A 47 -3.06 -6.49 6.45
CA ASP A 47 -3.20 -5.29 7.32
C ASP A 47 -3.08 -4.00 6.49
N LEU A 48 -3.73 -3.96 5.31
CA LEU A 48 -3.66 -2.81 4.42
C LEU A 48 -4.52 -1.66 4.98
N LYS A 49 -3.87 -0.56 5.34
CA LYS A 49 -4.49 0.66 5.88
C LYS A 49 -3.61 1.88 5.55
N PRO A 50 -4.13 3.12 5.58
CA PRO A 50 -3.35 4.32 5.23
C PRO A 50 -2.04 4.48 6.01
N ARG A 51 -2.01 4.08 7.29
CA ARG A 51 -0.77 4.10 8.12
C ARG A 51 0.33 3.15 7.64
N ASN A 52 -0.05 2.16 6.83
CA ASN A 52 0.86 1.19 6.22
C ASN A 52 1.17 1.57 4.76
N ILE A 53 0.88 2.81 4.37
CA ILE A 53 1.28 3.39 3.09
C ILE A 53 2.23 4.54 3.39
N LEU A 54 3.45 4.47 2.88
CA LEU A 54 4.46 5.52 3.00
C LEU A 54 4.50 6.35 1.73
N ILE A 55 4.61 7.66 1.87
CA ILE A 55 4.81 8.56 0.74
C ILE A 55 6.30 8.87 0.62
N ASP A 56 6.86 8.65 -0.57
CA ASP A 56 8.25 8.98 -0.84
C ASP A 56 8.42 10.42 -1.34
N ASP A 57 9.68 10.85 -1.47
CA ASP A 57 10.02 12.24 -1.78
C ASP A 57 9.71 12.60 -3.25
N SER A 58 9.36 11.61 -4.07
CA SER A 58 8.87 11.77 -5.44
C SER A 58 7.33 11.80 -5.52
N GLY A 59 6.64 11.76 -4.37
CA GLY A 59 5.18 11.78 -4.30
C GLY A 59 4.54 10.43 -4.62
N HIS A 60 5.30 9.32 -4.57
CA HIS A 60 4.77 7.98 -4.81
C HIS A 60 4.35 7.29 -3.52
N ALA A 61 3.24 6.56 -3.60
CA ALA A 61 2.76 5.74 -2.48
C ALA A 61 3.42 4.36 -2.50
N ARG A 62 3.85 3.87 -1.33
CA ARG A 62 4.50 2.57 -1.17
C ARG A 62 3.88 1.82 0.00
N ILE A 63 3.51 0.56 -0.24
CA ILE A 63 2.97 -0.30 0.81
C ILE A 63 4.11 -0.75 1.75
N CYS A 64 3.87 -0.71 3.06
CA CYS A 64 4.82 -1.10 4.11
C CYS A 64 4.14 -1.90 5.24
N ASP A 65 4.94 -2.32 6.24
CA ASP A 65 4.48 -3.06 7.44
C ASP A 65 3.63 -4.30 7.10
N PHE A 66 4.30 -5.27 6.48
CA PHE A 66 3.69 -6.51 6.01
C PHE A 66 3.49 -7.50 7.15
N LYS A 67 2.27 -8.02 7.28
CA LYS A 67 1.98 -9.27 8.01
C LYS A 67 1.62 -10.34 6.97
N PRO A 68 2.62 -10.94 6.30
CA PRO A 68 2.37 -11.79 5.15
C PRO A 68 1.56 -13.01 5.53
N ILE A 69 0.40 -13.18 4.89
CA ILE A 69 -0.39 -14.40 4.95
C ILE A 69 -0.26 -15.09 3.59
N PHE A 70 0.26 -16.32 3.60
CA PHE A 70 0.35 -17.15 2.39
C PHE A 70 -0.95 -17.93 2.20
N MET A 71 -1.68 -17.61 1.13
CA MET A 71 -2.85 -18.36 0.71
C MET A 71 -2.38 -19.67 0.05
N GLY A 72 -2.19 -20.71 0.86
CA GLY A 72 -1.76 -22.05 0.40
C GLY A 72 -1.40 -23.00 1.54
N SER A 73 -0.95 -22.49 2.69
CA SER A 73 -0.63 -23.30 3.88
C SER A 73 -1.86 -23.70 4.72
N TYR A 74 -3.04 -23.14 4.44
CA TYR A 74 -4.29 -23.49 5.13
C TYR A 74 -5.06 -24.65 4.46
N SER A 75 -4.58 -25.20 3.35
CA SER A 75 -5.26 -26.24 2.56
C SER A 75 -4.92 -27.69 2.97
N SER A 76 -4.28 -27.92 4.13
CA SER A 76 -3.95 -29.28 4.61
C SER A 76 -4.61 -29.63 5.95
N ALA A 77 -5.81 -29.13 6.19
CA ALA A 77 -6.60 -29.49 7.36
C ALA A 77 -8.02 -29.91 7.00
N TYR A 78 -8.18 -30.77 5.99
CA TYR A 78 -9.32 -31.68 5.79
C TYR A 78 -8.85 -32.92 5.03
#